data_AF-A0A2W5SS16-F1
#
_entry.id   AF-A0A2W5SS16-F1
#
_cell.length_a   1.000
_cell.length_b   1.000
_cell.length_c   1.000
_cell.angle_alpha   90.00
_cell.angle_beta   90.00
_cell.angle_gamma   90.00
#
_symmetry.space_group_name_H-M   'P 1'
#
loop_
_entity.id
_entity.type
_entity.pdbx_description
1 polymer ?
#
loop_
_entity_poly.entity_id
_entity_poly.type
_entity_poly.pdbx_seq_one_letter_code
_entity_poly.pdbx_strand_id
1 'polypeptide(L)'
;MKNLILMALLMFALVGCTEPPCDPGASRCLGNTVEVCNEKQAWRTLADCGELSRLARRPLVCAFVTSDDAGVIDGNTCIPEPPANP
;
A
#
# COMPACT_ATOMS: atom_id res chain seq x y z
N MET A 1 44.53 -6.83 -4.90
CA MET A 1 43.41 -7.19 -5.82
C MET A 1 42.20 -7.78 -5.09
N LYS A 2 42.39 -8.69 -4.11
CA LYS A 2 41.28 -9.30 -3.34
C LYS A 2 40.40 -8.30 -2.56
N ASN A 3 41.01 -7.25 -2.02
CA ASN A 3 40.30 -6.21 -1.24
C ASN A 3 39.48 -5.25 -2.12
N LEU A 4 39.85 -5.09 -3.40
CA LEU A 4 39.07 -4.29 -4.36
C LEU A 4 37.77 -4.98 -4.77
N ILE A 5 37.78 -6.32 -4.85
CA ILE A 5 36.59 -7.13 -5.16
C ILE A 5 35.59 -7.10 -4.00
N LEU A 6 36.07 -7.15 -2.75
CA LEU A 6 35.21 -7.02 -1.56
C LEU A 6 34.51 -5.65 -1.48
N MET A 7 35.21 -4.56 -1.81
CA MET A 7 34.64 -3.21 -1.84
C MET A 7 33.56 -3.05 -2.92
N ALA A 8 33.75 -3.66 -4.10
CA ALA A 8 32.78 -3.62 -5.18
C ALA A 8 31.49 -4.41 -4.85
N LEU A 9 31.60 -5.54 -4.16
CA LEU A 9 30.45 -6.34 -3.70
C LEU A 9 29.63 -5.60 -2.62
N LEU A 10 30.30 -4.86 -1.72
CA LEU A 10 29.64 -4.03 -0.71
C LEU A 10 28.84 -2.87 -1.32
N MET A 11 29.29 -2.29 -2.44
CA MET A 11 28.54 -1.22 -3.12
C MET A 11 27.28 -1.73 -3.85
N PHE A 12 27.32 -2.93 -4.42
CA PHE A 12 26.14 -3.52 -5.08
C PHE A 12 25.02 -3.91 -4.11
N ALA A 13 25.36 -4.24 -2.85
CA ALA A 13 24.37 -4.58 -1.83
C ALA A 13 23.58 -3.38 -1.28
N LEU A 14 24.04 -2.14 -1.53
CA LEU A 14 23.39 -0.90 -1.06
C LEU A 14 22.30 -0.41 -2.00
N VAL A 15 22.22 -0.95 -3.23
CA VAL A 15 21.06 -0.77 -4.10
C VAL A 15 19.97 -1.71 -3.60
N GLY A 16 19.48 -1.43 -2.39
CA GLY A 16 18.27 -2.08 -1.88
C GLY A 16 17.12 -1.80 -2.84
N CYS A 17 16.19 -2.74 -2.97
CA CYS A 17 14.97 -2.55 -3.74
C CYS A 17 14.14 -1.42 -3.12
N THR A 18 14.46 -0.16 -3.45
CA THR A 18 13.66 0.98 -3.08
C THR A 18 12.46 0.97 -4.00
N GLU A 19 11.27 0.84 -3.42
CA GLU A 19 10.03 1.00 -4.13
C GLU A 19 10.03 2.35 -4.88
N PRO A 20 9.60 2.42 -6.15
CA PRO A 20 9.57 3.67 -6.89
C PRO A 20 8.82 4.77 -6.14
N PRO A 21 9.27 6.04 -6.26
CA PRO A 21 8.57 7.16 -5.66
C PRO A 21 7.15 7.25 -6.22
N CYS A 22 6.22 7.67 -5.37
CA CYS A 22 4.81 7.82 -5.71
C CYS A 22 4.40 9.29 -5.86
N ASP A 23 3.23 9.52 -6.46
CA ASP A 23 2.63 10.85 -6.57
C ASP A 23 1.93 11.21 -5.25
N PRO A 24 2.25 12.35 -4.61
CA PRO A 24 1.62 12.77 -3.36
C PRO A 24 0.08 12.76 -3.46
N GLY A 25 -0.58 12.19 -2.45
CA GLY A 25 -2.03 12.02 -2.41
C GLY A 25 -2.56 10.79 -3.15
N ALA A 26 -1.75 10.12 -3.98
CA ALA A 26 -2.14 8.83 -4.54
C ALA A 26 -2.40 7.80 -3.43
N SER A 27 -3.37 6.93 -3.64
CA SER A 27 -3.65 5.79 -2.76
C SER A 27 -3.47 4.47 -3.50
N ARG A 28 -3.21 3.40 -2.76
CA ARG A 28 -3.13 2.03 -3.29
C ARG A 28 -3.52 1.00 -2.24
N CYS A 29 -3.81 -0.21 -2.71
CA CYS A 29 -3.83 -1.39 -1.85
C CYS A 29 -2.48 -2.12 -1.94
N LEU A 30 -1.83 -2.32 -0.79
CA LEU A 30 -0.71 -3.25 -0.64
C LEU A 30 -1.20 -4.45 0.17
N GLY A 31 -1.61 -5.52 -0.52
CA GLY A 31 -2.34 -6.60 0.12
C GLY A 31 -3.69 -6.10 0.66
N ASN A 32 -3.96 -6.34 1.95
CA ASN A 32 -5.18 -5.88 2.62
C ASN A 32 -5.00 -4.56 3.39
N THR A 33 -3.99 -3.78 3.04
CA THR A 33 -3.65 -2.50 3.67
C THR A 33 -3.82 -1.37 2.66
N VAL A 34 -4.53 -0.31 3.07
CA VAL A 34 -4.61 0.95 2.33
C VAL A 34 -3.35 1.74 2.62
N GLU A 35 -2.65 2.16 1.57
CA GLU A 35 -1.53 3.08 1.66
C GLU A 35 -1.84 4.39 0.94
N VAL A 36 -1.31 5.49 1.47
CA VAL A 36 -1.33 6.80 0.85
C VAL A 36 0.10 7.30 0.65
N CYS A 37 0.34 7.92 -0.49
CA CYS A 37 1.60 8.57 -0.77
C CYS A 37 1.66 9.94 -0.08
N ASN A 38 2.68 10.16 0.75
CA ASN A 38 2.89 11.46 1.39
C ASN A 38 3.69 12.43 0.49
N GLU A 39 3.83 13.68 0.94
CA GLU A 39 4.62 14.73 0.27
C GLU A 39 6.11 14.38 0.03
N LYS A 40 6.64 13.38 0.75
CA LYS A 40 8.02 12.89 0.56
C LYS A 40 8.08 11.75 -0.46
N GLN A 41 7.02 11.55 -1.23
CA GLN A 41 6.89 10.49 -2.24
C GLN A 41 7.10 9.09 -1.66
N ALA A 42 6.70 8.90 -0.40
CA ALA A 42 6.83 7.64 0.31
C ALA A 42 5.45 7.13 0.72
N TRP A 43 5.20 5.85 0.42
CA TRP A 43 4.00 5.14 0.86
C TRP A 43 3.93 5.06 2.38
N ARG A 44 2.74 5.35 2.92
CA ARG A 44 2.41 5.23 4.33
C ARG A 44 1.12 4.44 4.48
N THR A 45 1.10 3.54 5.45
CA THR A 45 -0.14 2.87 5.86
C THR A 45 -1.15 3.90 6.34
N LEU A 46 -2.32 3.92 5.69
CA LEU A 46 -3.49 4.69 6.09
C LEU A 46 -4.44 3.81 6.93
N ALA A 47 -4.66 2.56 6.53
CA ALA A 47 -5.53 1.63 7.24
C ALA A 47 -5.14 0.17 6.98
N ASP A 48 -5.20 -0.68 8.00
CA ASP A 48 -5.16 -2.14 7.87
C ASP A 48 -6.61 -2.66 7.89
N CYS A 49 -7.10 -3.17 6.75
CA CYS A 49 -8.49 -3.62 6.67
C CYS A 49 -8.72 -4.92 7.47
N GLY A 50 -7.67 -5.69 7.78
CA GLY A 50 -7.74 -6.85 8.66
C GLY A 50 -7.97 -6.46 10.12
N GLU A 51 -7.27 -5.42 10.61
CA GLU A 51 -7.53 -4.87 11.94
C GLU A 51 -8.94 -4.25 12.02
N LEU A 52 -9.32 -3.46 11.01
CA LEU A 52 -10.67 -2.90 10.95
C LEU A 52 -11.76 -3.96 10.86
N SER A 53 -11.50 -5.10 10.19
CA SER A 53 -12.45 -6.22 10.15
C SER A 53 -12.75 -6.75 11.55
N ARG A 54 -11.74 -6.83 12.42
CA ARG A 54 -11.89 -7.29 13.81
C ARG A 54 -12.70 -6.29 14.64
N LEU A 55 -12.42 -5.00 14.48
CA LEU A 55 -13.13 -3.92 15.19
C LEU A 55 -14.59 -3.80 14.74
N ALA A 56 -14.82 -3.86 13.43
CA ALA A 56 -16.15 -3.77 12.83
C ALA A 56 -16.96 -5.07 12.97
N ARG A 57 -16.32 -6.18 13.34
CA ARG A 57 -16.91 -7.54 13.37
C ARG A 57 -17.56 -7.91 12.02
N ARG A 58 -16.93 -7.51 10.92
CA ARG A 58 -17.35 -7.76 9.55
C ARG A 58 -16.12 -7.86 8.66
N PRO A 59 -16.07 -8.77 7.67
CA PRO A 59 -14.94 -8.83 6.75
C PRO A 59 -14.87 -7.55 5.90
N LEU A 60 -13.70 -6.92 5.91
CA LEU A 60 -13.35 -5.77 5.11
C LEU A 60 -12.13 -6.11 4.25
N VAL A 61 -12.18 -5.65 3.01
CA VAL A 61 -11.10 -5.78 2.03
C VAL A 61 -10.68 -4.41 1.54
N CYS A 62 -9.38 -4.25 1.27
CA CYS A 62 -8.89 -3.08 0.56
C CYS A 62 -9.35 -3.17 -0.91
N ALA A 63 -10.08 -2.16 -1.37
CA ALA A 63 -10.50 -2.07 -2.76
C ALA A 63 -10.48 -0.62 -3.25
N PHE A 64 -10.40 -0.45 -4.56
CA PHE A 64 -10.59 0.84 -5.20
C PHE A 64 -12.10 1.13 -5.30
N VAL A 65 -12.49 2.32 -4.88
CA VAL A 65 -13.85 2.84 -5.02
C VAL A 65 -13.83 4.05 -5.94
N THR A 66 -14.84 4.15 -6.80
CA THR A 66 -15.05 5.30 -7.68
C THR A 66 -16.12 6.20 -7.10
N SER A 67 -16.06 7.47 -7.46
CA SER A 67 -17.02 8.50 -7.08
C SER A 67 -18.35 8.26 -7.79
N ASP A 68 -19.41 8.11 -7.00
CA ASP A 68 -20.80 8.15 -7.45
C ASP A 68 -21.56 9.28 -6.72
N ASP A 69 -22.84 9.45 -7.04
CA ASP A 69 -23.72 10.47 -6.43
C ASP A 69 -23.85 10.32 -4.89
N ALA A 70 -23.34 9.23 -4.29
CA ALA A 70 -23.29 9.04 -2.84
C ALA A 70 -22.08 9.73 -2.18
N GLY A 71 -21.25 10.46 -2.93
CA GLY A 71 -20.15 11.27 -2.39
C GLY A 71 -18.91 10.46 -2.01
N VAL A 72 -18.75 9.27 -2.60
CA VAL A 72 -17.52 8.48 -2.50
C VAL A 72 -16.40 9.22 -3.26
N ILE A 73 -15.18 9.26 -2.72
CA ILE A 73 -14.01 9.86 -3.38
C ILE A 73 -13.29 8.73 -4.13
N ASP A 74 -12.81 9.01 -5.35
CA ASP A 74 -11.93 8.10 -6.09
C ASP A 74 -10.70 7.74 -5.24
N GLY A 75 -10.56 6.46 -4.88
CA GLY A 75 -9.43 6.03 -4.08
C GLY A 75 -9.54 4.62 -3.53
N ASN A 76 -8.46 4.18 -2.89
CA ASN A 76 -8.43 2.90 -2.20
C ASN A 76 -8.91 3.07 -0.75
N THR A 77 -9.83 2.21 -0.32
CA THR A 77 -10.36 2.22 1.04
C THR A 77 -10.74 0.80 1.49
N CYS A 78 -11.03 0.65 2.78
CA CYS A 78 -11.57 -0.60 3.32
C CYS A 78 -13.08 -0.63 3.10
N ILE A 79 -13.54 -1.54 2.23
CA ILE A 79 -14.96 -1.78 2.01
C ILE A 79 -15.35 -3.18 2.49
N PRO A 80 -16.63 -3.43 2.79
CA PRO A 80 -17.10 -4.78 3.04
C PRO A 80 -16.73 -5.76 1.92
N GLU A 81 -16.27 -6.94 2.31
CA GLU A 81 -16.05 -8.02 1.34
C GLU A 81 -17.38 -8.35 0.63
N PRO A 82 -17.37 -8.50 -0.71
CA PRO A 82 -18.56 -8.94 -1.45
C PRO A 82 -19.07 -10.27 -0.89
N PRO A 83 -20.38 -10.51 -0.85
CA PRO A 83 -20.89 -11.80 -0.45
C PRO A 83 -20.30 -12.89 -1.36
N ALA A 84 -19.77 -13.96 -0.76
CA ALA A 84 -19.31 -15.12 -1.53
C ALA A 84 -20.47 -15.62 -2.40
N ASN A 85 -20.23 -15.77 -3.70
CA ASN A 85 -21.21 -16.35 -4.59
C ASN A 85 -21.40 -17.83 -4.19
N PRO A 86 -22.63 -18.30 -3.95
CA PRO A 86 -22.88 -19.70 -3.57
C PRO A 86 -22.48 -20.70 -4.66
#